data_AF-A0A3S3QUR7-F1
#
_entry.id   AF-A0A3S3QUR7-F1
#
_cell.length_a   1.000
_cell.length_b   1.000
_cell.length_c   1.000
_cell.angle_alpha   90.00
_cell.angle_beta   90.00
_cell.angle_gamma   90.00
#
_symmetry.space_group_name_H-M   'P 1'
#
loop_
_entity.id
_entity.type
_entity.pdbx_description
1 polymer ?
#
loop_
_entity_poly.entity_id
_entity_poly.type
_entity_poly.pdbx_seq_one_letter_code
_entity_poly.pdbx_strand_id
1 'polypeptide(L)'
;MIRSSPLTLQRYLGCKYLFYCIPFTVVILFLVIISNYLLQITGPMWWVSIAMSLIITWGALAQALGFGAMYADFKIESRAAVQGSFGAILFLFCGLAAQLLILVLGFMGNFRLLKAWLLWNQIDSLGVLFSCLTIAGLAALTLFFSLWCVRKGIRTLEG
;
A
#
# COMPACT_ATOMS: atom_id res chain seq x y z
N MET A 1 -15.39 29.56 -18.09
CA MET A 1 -14.56 30.21 -17.06
C MET A 1 -14.23 29.26 -15.90
N ILE A 2 -13.64 28.08 -16.17
CA ILE A 2 -13.18 27.13 -15.12
C ILE A 2 -11.65 26.89 -15.22
N ARG A 3 -10.95 27.71 -16.02
CA ARG A 3 -9.48 27.72 -16.12
C ARG A 3 -8.80 28.67 -15.11
N SER A 4 -9.47 29.04 -14.03
CA SER A 4 -9.08 30.20 -13.20
C SER A 4 -8.84 29.86 -11.73
N SER A 5 -8.49 28.63 -11.42
CA SER A 5 -7.87 28.31 -10.14
C SER A 5 -6.71 27.36 -10.39
N PRO A 6 -5.44 27.83 -10.28
CA PRO A 6 -4.28 26.97 -10.25
C PRO A 6 -4.24 26.29 -8.88
N LEU A 7 -5.27 25.51 -8.56
CA LEU A 7 -5.16 24.50 -7.54
C LEU A 7 -4.30 23.43 -8.17
N THR A 8 -3.00 23.53 -7.90
CA THR A 8 -1.94 22.64 -8.38
C THR A 8 -2.49 21.23 -8.45
N LEU A 9 -2.44 20.59 -9.62
CA LEU A 9 -2.95 19.22 -9.85
C LEU A 9 -2.51 18.26 -8.72
N GLN A 10 -1.34 18.54 -8.14
CA GLN A 10 -0.76 18.04 -6.88
C GLN A 10 -1.74 18.00 -5.68
N ARG A 11 -2.41 19.11 -5.34
CA ARG A 11 -3.36 19.20 -4.22
C ARG A 11 -4.65 18.45 -4.52
N TYR A 12 -5.09 18.45 -5.77
CA TYR A 12 -6.28 17.70 -6.17
C TYR A 12 -6.07 16.19 -6.10
N LEU A 13 -4.92 15.69 -6.59
CA LEU A 13 -4.55 14.27 -6.48
C LEU A 13 -4.26 13.85 -5.04
N GLY A 14 -3.62 14.70 -4.23
CA GLY A 14 -3.40 14.44 -2.80
C GLY A 14 -4.70 14.39 -1.98
N CYS A 15 -5.63 15.32 -2.22
CA CYS A 15 -6.97 15.25 -1.64
C CYS A 15 -7.72 14.00 -2.11
N LYS A 16 -7.63 13.66 -3.40
CA LYS A 16 -8.24 12.45 -3.95
C LYS A 16 -7.64 11.20 -3.30
N TYR A 17 -6.33 11.13 -3.10
CA TYR A 17 -5.65 10.05 -2.38
C TYR A 17 -6.18 9.90 -0.96
N LEU A 18 -6.26 10.98 -0.19
CA LEU A 18 -6.79 10.95 1.18
C LEU A 18 -8.26 10.49 1.20
N PHE A 19 -9.05 10.94 0.23
CA PHE A 19 -10.46 10.61 0.09
C PHE A 19 -10.69 9.13 -0.31
N TYR A 20 -9.79 8.52 -1.09
CA TYR A 20 -9.85 7.08 -1.42
C TYR A 20 -9.20 6.20 -0.35
N CYS A 21 -8.20 6.69 0.39
CA CYS A 21 -7.57 5.92 1.47
C CYS A 21 -8.58 5.57 2.56
N ILE A 22 -9.47 6.49 2.94
CA ILE A 22 -10.48 6.24 3.98
C ILE A 22 -11.41 5.05 3.64
N PRO A 23 -12.15 5.04 2.51
CA PRO A 23 -13.04 3.93 2.19
C PRO A 23 -12.28 2.61 1.97
N PHE A 24 -11.09 2.65 1.36
CA PHE A 24 -10.28 1.43 1.22
C PHE A 24 -9.78 0.88 2.56
N THR A 25 -9.44 1.76 3.52
CA THR A 25 -9.06 1.36 4.88
C THR A 25 -10.21 0.65 5.58
N VAL A 26 -11.44 1.18 5.45
CA VAL A 26 -12.64 0.55 6.01
C VAL A 26 -12.86 -0.83 5.39
N VAL A 27 -12.78 -0.93 4.06
CA VAL A 27 -12.99 -2.19 3.35
C VAL A 27 -11.94 -3.24 3.73
N ILE A 28 -10.65 -2.91 3.74
CA ILE A 28 -9.60 -3.88 4.08
C ILE A 28 -9.70 -4.31 5.55
N LEU A 29 -10.01 -3.39 6.46
CA LEU A 29 -10.15 -3.70 7.87
C LEU A 29 -11.31 -4.67 8.09
N PHE A 30 -12.45 -4.41 7.45
CA PHE A 30 -13.60 -5.31 7.46
C PHE A 30 -13.24 -6.70 6.90
N LEU A 31 -12.56 -6.75 5.75
CA LEU A 31 -12.16 -8.00 5.11
C LEU A 31 -11.23 -8.80 6.01
N VAL A 32 -10.18 -8.17 6.55
CA VAL A 32 -9.15 -8.84 7.35
C VAL A 32 -9.69 -9.29 8.70
N ILE A 33 -10.56 -8.51 9.35
CA ILE A 33 -11.21 -8.92 10.60
C ILE A 33 -12.05 -10.17 10.37
N ILE A 34 -12.88 -10.18 9.32
CA ILE A 34 -13.73 -11.33 8.99
C ILE A 34 -12.87 -12.53 8.59
N SER A 35 -11.83 -12.33 7.76
CA SER A 35 -10.93 -13.41 7.38
C SER A 35 -10.21 -14.00 8.58
N ASN A 36 -9.70 -13.17 9.50
CA ASN A 36 -9.05 -13.65 10.71
C ASN A 36 -10.02 -14.40 11.63
N TYR A 37 -11.27 -13.94 11.73
CA TYR A 37 -12.31 -14.62 12.48
C TYR A 37 -12.66 -15.99 11.87
N LEU A 38 -12.82 -16.04 10.54
CA LEU A 38 -13.16 -17.25 9.81
C LEU A 38 -12.02 -18.29 9.84
N LEU A 39 -10.78 -17.82 9.81
CA LEU A 39 -9.56 -18.64 9.90
C LEU A 39 -9.20 -19.00 11.36
N GLN A 40 -9.98 -18.55 12.34
CA GLN A 40 -9.73 -18.75 13.77
C GLN A 40 -8.28 -18.43 14.18
N ILE A 41 -7.73 -17.34 13.65
CA ILE A 41 -6.37 -16.91 13.98
C ILE A 41 -6.34 -16.46 15.44
N THR A 42 -5.66 -17.23 16.29
CA THR A 42 -5.50 -16.96 17.71
C THR A 42 -4.10 -16.40 18.01
N GLY A 43 -3.99 -15.62 19.09
CA GLY A 43 -2.70 -15.14 19.60
C GLY A 43 -2.17 -13.87 18.91
N PRO A 44 -0.83 -13.67 18.89
CA PRO A 44 -0.20 -12.43 18.45
C PRO A 44 -0.27 -12.20 16.94
N MET A 45 -0.73 -13.17 16.15
CA MET A 45 -0.76 -13.04 14.69
C MET A 45 -1.91 -12.15 14.19
N TRP A 46 -2.95 -11.95 15.01
CA TRP A 46 -4.12 -11.15 14.63
C TRP A 46 -3.78 -9.70 14.29
N TRP A 47 -3.03 -9.02 15.17
CA TRP A 47 -2.64 -7.62 14.97
C TRP A 47 -1.60 -7.46 13.86
N VAL A 48 -0.69 -8.43 13.71
CA VAL A 48 0.29 -8.47 12.62
C VAL A 48 -0.40 -8.54 11.26
N SER A 49 -1.40 -9.42 11.11
CA SER A 49 -2.19 -9.55 9.88
C SER A 49 -2.90 -8.25 9.54
N ILE A 50 -3.56 -7.61 10.51
CA ILE A 50 -4.24 -6.32 10.31
C ILE A 50 -3.23 -5.25 9.84
N ALA A 51 -2.10 -5.12 10.53
CA ALA A 51 -1.11 -4.11 10.20
C ALA A 51 -0.48 -4.33 8.81
N MET A 52 -0.10 -5.56 8.48
CA MET A 52 0.47 -5.92 7.19
C MET A 52 -0.50 -5.67 6.04
N SER A 53 -1.77 -6.06 6.20
CA SER A 53 -2.79 -5.81 5.18
C SER A 53 -3.00 -4.33 4.94
N LEU A 54 -3.05 -3.50 5.98
CA LEU A 54 -3.15 -2.05 5.86
C LEU A 54 -1.97 -1.45 5.09
N ILE A 55 -0.74 -1.82 5.46
CA ILE A 55 0.49 -1.35 4.81
C ILE A 55 0.49 -1.71 3.31
N ILE A 56 0.14 -2.95 2.97
CA ILE A 56 0.07 -3.40 1.57
C ILE A 56 -1.01 -2.63 0.81
N THR A 57 -2.19 -2.43 1.38
CA THR A 57 -3.27 -1.69 0.72
C THR A 57 -2.90 -0.24 0.48
N TRP A 58 -2.34 0.47 1.46
CA TRP A 58 -1.91 1.85 1.27
C TRP A 58 -0.76 1.99 0.28
N GLY A 59 0.20 1.06 0.30
CA GLY A 59 1.28 1.00 -0.68
C GLY A 59 0.76 0.79 -2.11
N ALA A 60 -0.16 -0.18 -2.28
CA ALA A 60 -0.78 -0.47 -3.57
C ALA A 60 -1.59 0.73 -4.11
N LEU A 61 -2.37 1.40 -3.25
CA LEU A 61 -3.12 2.61 -3.60
C LEU A 61 -2.18 3.73 -4.05
N ALA A 62 -1.07 3.93 -3.35
CA ALA A 62 -0.10 4.96 -3.68
C ALA A 62 0.57 4.71 -5.04
N GLN A 63 0.93 3.46 -5.31
CA GLN A 63 1.49 3.09 -6.62
C GLN A 63 0.44 3.25 -7.73
N ALA A 64 -0.80 2.81 -7.50
CA ALA A 64 -1.88 2.95 -8.47
C ALA A 64 -2.15 4.42 -8.81
N LEU A 65 -2.12 5.30 -7.80
CA LEU A 65 -2.31 6.74 -8.00
C LEU A 65 -1.07 7.42 -8.61
N GLY A 66 0.14 7.04 -8.21
CA GLY A 66 1.39 7.60 -8.74
C GLY A 66 1.61 7.24 -10.22
N PHE A 67 1.47 5.97 -10.57
CA PHE A 67 1.54 5.53 -11.97
C PHE A 67 0.33 6.00 -12.78
N GLY A 68 -0.86 6.02 -12.19
CA GLY A 68 -2.06 6.57 -12.80
C GLY A 68 -1.95 8.06 -13.13
N ALA A 69 -1.18 8.83 -12.35
CA ALA A 69 -0.87 10.23 -12.64
C ALA A 69 0.25 10.38 -13.69
N MET A 70 1.30 9.57 -13.62
CA MET A 70 2.47 9.66 -14.53
C MET A 70 2.11 9.29 -15.98
N TYR A 71 1.12 8.43 -16.18
CA TYR A 71 0.64 7.99 -17.50
C TYR A 71 -0.80 8.44 -17.79
N ALA A 72 -1.27 9.52 -17.16
CA ALA A 72 -2.60 10.09 -17.39
C ALA A 72 -2.68 10.74 -18.78
N ASP A 73 -2.97 9.95 -19.80
CA ASP A 73 -3.04 10.42 -21.18
C ASP A 73 -4.47 10.90 -21.52
N PHE A 74 -4.71 12.21 -21.43
CA PHE A 74 -6.02 12.84 -21.66
C PHE A 74 -6.46 12.88 -23.14
N LYS A 75 -5.63 12.35 -24.07
CA LYS A 75 -5.91 12.34 -25.51
C LYS A 75 -6.49 11.03 -26.06
N ILE A 76 -6.64 9.99 -25.24
CA ILE A 76 -7.08 8.68 -25.72
C ILE A 76 -8.62 8.58 -25.64
N GLU A 77 -9.30 8.65 -26.80
CA GLU A 77 -10.78 8.51 -26.91
C GLU A 77 -11.32 7.15 -26.46
N SER A 78 -10.47 6.11 -26.45
CA SER A 78 -10.83 4.75 -26.08
C SER A 78 -10.19 4.33 -24.76
N ARG A 79 -11.00 4.18 -23.71
CA ARG A 79 -10.57 3.65 -22.40
C ARG A 79 -10.03 2.21 -22.48
N ALA A 80 -10.33 1.48 -23.56
CA ALA A 80 -9.85 0.11 -23.78
C ALA A 80 -8.38 0.04 -24.24
N ALA A 81 -7.86 1.08 -24.91
CA ALA A 81 -6.45 1.12 -25.33
C ALA A 81 -5.49 1.43 -24.16
N VAL A 82 -6.00 2.06 -23.09
CA VAL A 82 -5.21 2.43 -21.90
C VAL A 82 -4.79 1.19 -21.09
N GLN A 83 -5.63 0.15 -21.06
CA GLN A 83 -5.40 -1.06 -20.27
C GLN A 83 -4.26 -1.95 -20.84
N GLY A 84 -3.93 -1.80 -22.12
CA GLY A 84 -2.79 -2.45 -22.80
C GLY A 84 -1.60 -1.51 -23.05
N SER A 85 -1.63 -0.28 -22.55
CA SER A 85 -0.54 0.69 -22.74
C SER A 85 0.70 0.29 -21.94
N PHE A 86 1.88 0.63 -22.46
CA PHE A 86 3.18 0.34 -21.84
C PHE A 86 3.26 0.80 -20.37
N GLY A 87 2.61 1.92 -20.02
CA GLY A 87 2.55 2.43 -18.65
C GLY A 87 1.78 1.53 -17.67
N ALA A 88 0.71 0.85 -18.13
CA ALA A 88 -0.06 -0.08 -17.32
C ALA A 88 0.73 -1.36 -17.01
N ILE A 89 1.52 -1.84 -17.99
CA ILE A 89 2.39 -3.01 -17.83
C ILE A 89 3.51 -2.72 -16.82
N LEU A 90 4.15 -1.54 -16.92
CA LEU A 90 5.16 -1.10 -15.96
C LEU A 90 4.59 -0.92 -14.55
N PHE A 91 3.38 -0.35 -14.44
CA PHE A 91 2.67 -0.26 -13.17
C PHE A 91 2.45 -1.66 -12.57
N LEU A 92 1.97 -2.61 -13.36
CA LEU A 92 1.68 -3.96 -12.89
C LEU A 92 2.94 -4.67 -12.40
N PHE A 93 4.04 -4.61 -13.17
CA PHE A 93 5.30 -5.25 -12.78
C PHE A 93 5.94 -4.58 -11.56
N CYS A 94 5.99 -3.24 -11.52
CA CYS A 94 6.58 -2.49 -10.40
C CYS A 94 5.73 -2.58 -9.14
N GLY A 95 4.40 -2.52 -9.28
CA GLY A 95 3.43 -2.72 -8.21
C GLY A 95 3.61 -4.09 -7.57
N LEU A 96 3.52 -5.15 -8.39
CA LEU A 96 3.68 -6.53 -7.94
C LEU A 96 5.04 -6.76 -7.28
N ALA A 97 6.13 -6.28 -7.87
CA ALA A 97 7.47 -6.43 -7.30
C ALA A 97 7.59 -5.76 -5.92
N ALA A 98 7.05 -4.55 -5.76
CA ALA A 98 7.07 -3.85 -4.48
C ALA A 98 6.20 -4.56 -3.43
N GLN A 99 5.00 -5.02 -3.81
CA GLN A 99 4.09 -5.73 -2.92
C GLN A 99 4.68 -7.07 -2.46
N LEU A 100 5.32 -7.82 -3.37
CA LEU A 100 6.04 -9.05 -3.03
C LEU A 100 7.20 -8.78 -2.07
N LEU A 101 7.98 -7.72 -2.31
CA LEU A 101 9.09 -7.35 -1.43
C LEU A 101 8.62 -6.99 -0.02
N ILE A 102 7.54 -6.22 0.11
CA ILE A 102 6.92 -5.89 1.41
C ILE A 102 6.42 -7.17 2.10
N LEU A 103 5.79 -8.07 1.36
CA LEU A 103 5.29 -9.33 1.90
C LEU A 103 6.42 -10.23 2.41
N VAL A 104 7.50 -10.39 1.65
CA VAL A 104 8.67 -11.19 2.04
C VAL A 104 9.35 -10.60 3.28
N LEU A 105 9.58 -9.28 3.29
CA LEU A 105 10.19 -8.61 4.44
C LEU A 105 9.31 -8.68 5.69
N GLY A 106 8.00 -8.49 5.54
CA GLY A 106 7.05 -8.59 6.63
C GLY A 106 6.95 -9.99 7.21
N PHE A 107 6.96 -11.01 6.35
CA PHE A 107 7.02 -12.40 6.79
C PHE A 107 8.33 -12.67 7.54
N MET A 108 9.47 -12.27 6.98
CA MET A 108 10.79 -12.50 7.61
C MET A 108 10.91 -11.81 8.98
N GLY A 109 10.40 -10.58 9.10
CA GLY A 109 10.39 -9.83 10.36
C GLY A 109 9.53 -10.47 11.44
N ASN A 110 8.34 -10.95 11.07
CA ASN A 110 7.38 -11.56 11.99
C ASN A 110 7.58 -13.07 12.21
N PHE A 111 8.44 -13.72 11.42
CA PHE A 111 8.70 -15.15 11.49
C PHE A 111 9.19 -15.60 12.86
N ARG A 112 9.99 -14.77 13.55
CA ARG A 112 10.50 -15.07 14.89
C ARG A 112 9.38 -15.17 15.92
N LEU A 113 8.47 -14.19 15.92
CA LEU A 113 7.30 -14.17 16.80
C LEU A 113 6.40 -15.36 16.50
N LEU A 114 6.23 -15.68 15.22
CA LEU A 114 5.40 -16.80 14.79
C LEU A 114 5.95 -18.15 15.24
N LYS A 115 7.26 -18.36 15.05
CA LYS A 115 7.96 -19.57 15.47
C LYS A 115 7.93 -19.73 17.00
N ALA A 116 8.12 -18.64 17.75
CA ALA A 116 8.07 -18.65 19.21
C ALA A 116 6.68 -19.04 19.73
N TRP A 117 5.62 -18.48 19.13
CA TRP A 117 4.26 -18.83 19.48
C TRP A 117 3.90 -20.27 19.13
N LEU A 118 4.26 -20.75 17.92
CA LEU A 118 3.91 -22.09 17.45
C LEU A 118 4.64 -23.21 18.21
N LEU A 119 5.91 -23.03 18.57
CA LEU A 119 6.72 -24.05 19.24
C LEU A 119 6.59 -24.06 20.76
N TRP A 120 6.43 -22.91 21.39
CA TRP A 120 6.56 -22.78 22.84
C TRP A 120 5.33 -22.17 23.52
N ASN A 121 4.33 -21.71 22.75
CA ASN A 121 3.15 -20.98 23.23
C ASN A 121 3.48 -19.85 24.22
N GLN A 122 4.68 -19.29 24.10
CA GLN A 122 5.21 -18.22 24.94
C GLN A 122 5.27 -16.95 24.11
N ILE A 123 4.76 -15.85 24.67
CA ILE A 123 4.85 -14.52 24.06
C ILE A 123 6.15 -13.90 24.54
N ASP A 124 7.21 -14.07 23.75
CA ASP A 124 8.48 -13.40 24.02
C ASP A 124 8.35 -11.90 23.75
N SER A 125 8.57 -11.08 24.78
CA SER A 125 8.44 -9.61 24.72
C SER A 125 9.40 -8.99 23.70
N LEU A 126 10.59 -9.57 23.53
CA LEU A 126 11.56 -9.14 22.52
C LEU A 126 11.09 -9.47 21.11
N GLY A 127 10.46 -10.62 20.90
CA GLY A 127 9.85 -11.01 19.63
C GLY A 127 8.77 -10.04 19.19
N VAL A 128 7.92 -9.59 20.11
CA VAL A 128 6.89 -8.57 19.84
C VAL A 128 7.51 -7.23 19.48
N LEU A 129 8.57 -6.81 20.16
CA LEU A 129 9.26 -5.55 19.87
C LEU A 129 9.91 -5.54 18.48
N PHE A 130 10.57 -6.65 18.09
CA PHE A 130 11.10 -6.81 16.73
C PHE A 130 9.99 -6.80 15.67
N SER A 131 8.88 -7.49 15.92
CA SER A 131 7.71 -7.46 15.02
C SER A 131 7.16 -6.05 14.85
N CYS A 132 6.95 -5.32 15.94
CA CYS A 132 6.52 -3.92 15.90
C CYS A 132 7.51 -3.03 15.15
N LEU A 133 8.82 -3.20 15.37
CA LEU A 133 9.86 -2.48 14.63
C LEU A 133 9.82 -2.78 13.13
N THR A 134 9.64 -4.03 12.73
CA THR A 134 9.56 -4.40 11.31
C THR A 134 8.31 -3.83 10.65
N ILE A 135 7.17 -3.86 11.33
CA ILE A 135 5.91 -3.29 10.84
C ILE A 135 6.01 -1.76 10.74
N ALA A 136 6.58 -1.10 11.76
CA ALA A 136 6.83 0.34 11.74
C ALA A 136 7.81 0.72 10.63
N GLY A 137 8.87 -0.06 10.43
CA GLY A 137 9.83 0.12 9.34
C GLY A 137 9.18 -0.02 7.96
N LEU A 138 8.32 -1.03 7.77
CA LEU A 138 7.58 -1.23 6.52
C LEU A 138 6.52 -0.14 6.28
N ALA A 139 5.85 0.32 7.33
CA ALA A 139 4.92 1.44 7.27
C ALA A 139 5.64 2.74 6.87
N ALA A 140 6.81 3.01 7.47
CA ALA A 140 7.63 4.15 7.11
C ALA A 140 8.14 4.04 5.67
N LEU A 141 8.58 2.86 5.24
CA LEU A 141 9.04 2.59 3.87
C LEU A 141 7.92 2.82 2.85
N THR A 142 6.73 2.28 3.09
CA THR A 142 5.56 2.45 2.20
C THR A 142 5.07 3.89 2.16
N LEU A 143 5.04 4.58 3.30
CA LEU A 143 4.73 6.02 3.33
C LEU A 143 5.77 6.84 2.55
N PHE A 144 7.06 6.54 2.73
CA PHE A 144 8.14 7.20 2.01
C PHE A 144 8.04 6.94 0.50
N PHE A 145 7.81 5.69 0.10
CA PHE A 145 7.65 5.30 -1.29
C PHE A 145 6.39 5.91 -1.92
N SER A 146 5.29 5.97 -1.17
CA SER A 146 4.04 6.65 -1.55
C SER A 146 4.28 8.12 -1.86
N LEU A 147 4.92 8.84 -0.92
CA LEU A 147 5.24 10.25 -1.09
C LEU A 147 6.22 10.47 -2.26
N TRP A 148 7.18 9.58 -2.46
CA TRP A 148 8.10 9.66 -3.59
C TRP A 148 7.36 9.44 -4.92
N CYS A 149 6.53 8.41 -5.02
CA CYS A 149 5.80 8.08 -6.25
C CYS A 149 4.91 9.26 -6.69
N VAL A 150 4.19 9.87 -5.73
CA VAL A 150 3.40 11.09 -5.96
C VAL A 150 4.30 12.24 -6.43
N ARG A 151 5.43 12.51 -5.74
CA ARG A 151 6.37 13.58 -6.13
C ARG A 151 7.00 13.38 -7.51
N LYS A 152 7.28 12.14 -7.91
CA LYS A 152 7.84 11.83 -9.24
C LYS A 152 6.80 12.00 -10.34
N GLY A 153 5.57 11.51 -10.15
CA GLY A 153 4.49 11.71 -11.11
C GLY A 153 4.19 13.20 -11.37
N ILE A 154 4.36 14.04 -10.35
CA ILE A 154 4.23 15.49 -10.46
C ILE A 154 5.29 16.11 -11.38
N ARG A 155 6.56 15.70 -11.27
CA ARG A 155 7.65 16.25 -12.09
C ARG A 155 7.51 15.90 -13.58
N THR A 156 6.86 14.80 -13.89
CA THR A 156 6.59 14.38 -15.28
C THR A 156 5.43 15.16 -15.93
N LEU A 157 4.57 15.81 -15.14
CA LEU A 157 3.45 16.61 -15.65
C LEU A 157 3.80 18.10 -15.76
N GLU A 158 4.88 18.55 -15.12
CA GLU A 158 5.37 19.94 -15.17
C GLU A 158 6.45 20.17 -16.25
N GLY A 159 7.00 19.11 -16.84
CA GLY A 159 7.98 19.16 -17.94
C GLY A 159 7.41 18.61 -19.24
#